data_AF-A0A2A4HVZ7-F1
#
_entry.id   AF-A0A2A4HVZ7-F1
#
_cell.length_a   1.000
_cell.length_b   1.000
_cell.length_c   1.000
_cell.angle_alpha   90.00
_cell.angle_beta   90.00
_cell.angle_gamma   90.00
#
_symmetry.space_group_name_H-M   'P 1'
#
loop_
_entity.id
_entity.type
_entity.pdbx_description
1 polymer ?
#
loop_
_entity_poly.entity_id
_entity_poly.type
_entity_poly.pdbx_seq_one_letter_code
_entity_poly.pdbx_strand_id
1 'polypeptide(L)'
;MIGLALMIATLPAGINFTCRPVTVWDGDGPIRCAGGAKVRLRGIAAREIDGTCRPRQPCPRASGVSARDRLVRLLGGARGVTRDGHVLVEGPDLRCRSFGADDYLRVVAACRLPDGRELGCEQVRARVALRWARYGGAKVCR
;
A
#
# COMPACT_ATOMS: atom_id res chain seq x y z
N MET A 1 -31.67 13.74 -7.81
CA MET A 1 -30.19 13.75 -7.77
C MET A 1 -29.76 12.83 -6.64
N ILE A 2 -29.38 11.59 -6.94
CA ILE A 2 -28.91 10.64 -5.92
C ILE A 2 -27.47 11.06 -5.60
N GLY A 3 -27.25 11.59 -4.39
CA GLY A 3 -25.93 11.91 -3.89
C GLY A 3 -25.11 10.63 -3.77
N LEU A 4 -24.01 10.55 -4.51
CA LEU A 4 -23.06 9.46 -4.40
C LEU A 4 -22.33 9.61 -3.06
N ALA A 5 -22.88 8.98 -2.00
CA ALA A 5 -22.18 8.90 -0.73
C ALA A 5 -20.90 8.10 -0.94
N LEU A 6 -19.75 8.76 -0.80
CA LEU A 6 -18.44 8.11 -0.79
C LEU A 6 -18.36 7.28 0.49
N MET A 7 -18.84 6.03 0.47
CA MET A 7 -18.65 5.12 1.59
C MET A 7 -17.15 4.91 1.78
N ILE A 8 -16.61 5.41 2.90
CA ILE A 8 -15.27 5.05 3.36
C ILE A 8 -15.36 3.59 3.78
N ALA A 9 -15.11 2.67 2.84
CA ALA A 9 -15.22 1.24 3.07
C ALA A 9 -14.06 0.78 3.98
N THR A 10 -14.30 0.72 5.28
CA THR A 10 -13.51 -0.13 6.17
C THR A 10 -13.92 -1.58 5.92
N LEU A 11 -13.00 -2.37 5.34
CA LEU A 11 -13.27 -3.77 5.01
C LEU A 11 -12.92 -4.67 6.21
N PRO A 12 -13.85 -5.53 6.69
CA PRO A 12 -13.57 -6.49 7.74
C PRO A 12 -12.38 -7.40 7.39
N ALA A 13 -11.71 -7.93 8.42
CA ALA A 13 -10.64 -8.90 8.22
C ALA A 13 -11.16 -10.19 7.55
N GLY A 14 -10.35 -10.79 6.69
CA GLY A 14 -10.67 -12.02 5.98
C GLY A 14 -11.34 -11.82 4.61
N ILE A 15 -11.86 -10.62 4.33
CA ILE A 15 -12.50 -10.31 3.05
C ILE A 15 -11.47 -10.16 1.93
N ASN A 16 -11.76 -10.80 0.79
CA ASN A 16 -11.03 -10.56 -0.46
C ASN A 16 -11.72 -9.46 -1.27
N PHE A 17 -10.93 -8.59 -1.90
CA PHE A 17 -11.44 -7.50 -2.72
C PHE A 17 -10.46 -7.17 -3.85
N THR A 18 -10.99 -6.54 -4.90
CA THR A 18 -10.19 -6.02 -5.99
C THR A 18 -9.82 -4.57 -5.72
N CYS A 19 -8.55 -4.22 -5.90
CA CYS A 19 -8.08 -2.85 -5.87
C CYS A 19 -7.50 -2.47 -7.23
N ARG A 20 -8.20 -1.62 -7.99
CA ARG A 20 -7.63 -0.92 -9.14
C ARG A 20 -6.88 0.31 -8.64
N PRO A 21 -5.54 0.34 -8.63
CA PRO A 21 -4.77 1.41 -8.01
C PRO A 21 -4.88 2.71 -8.82
N VAL A 22 -5.08 3.84 -8.14
CA VAL A 22 -5.16 5.18 -8.77
C VAL A 22 -4.06 6.12 -8.29
N THR A 23 -3.67 6.03 -7.03
CA THR A 23 -2.60 6.87 -6.46
C THR A 23 -1.79 6.16 -5.40
N VAL A 24 -0.52 6.52 -5.25
CA VAL A 24 0.39 6.02 -4.21
C VAL A 24 0.99 7.19 -3.43
N TRP A 25 1.08 7.05 -2.10
CA TRP A 25 1.76 8.01 -1.22
C TRP A 25 3.16 7.55 -0.80
N ASP A 26 3.27 6.52 0.05
CA ASP A 26 4.55 5.96 0.52
C ASP A 26 4.82 4.56 -0.04
N GLY A 27 5.98 4.01 0.30
CA GLY A 27 6.40 2.65 -0.08
C GLY A 27 5.61 1.52 0.55
N ASP A 28 4.76 1.78 1.53
CA ASP A 28 3.86 0.78 2.08
C ASP A 28 2.40 1.23 2.12
N GLY A 29 2.10 2.34 1.45
CA GLY A 29 0.78 2.90 1.24
C GLY A 29 0.63 4.34 1.75
N PRO A 30 -0.58 4.91 1.76
CA PRO A 30 -1.76 4.34 1.14
C PRO A 30 -1.63 4.18 -0.39
N ILE A 31 -2.04 3.02 -0.89
CA ILE A 31 -2.48 2.86 -2.28
C ILE A 31 -3.97 3.20 -2.27
N ARG A 32 -4.39 4.25 -2.98
CA ARG A 32 -5.83 4.51 -3.16
C ARG A 32 -6.34 3.69 -4.33
N CYS A 33 -7.48 3.04 -4.15
CA CYS A 33 -8.15 2.24 -5.17
C CYS A 33 -9.31 3.03 -5.79
N ALA A 34 -9.65 2.76 -7.05
CA ALA A 34 -10.79 3.38 -7.73
C ALA A 34 -12.12 3.13 -6.98
N GLY A 35 -12.27 1.97 -6.33
CA GLY A 35 -13.40 1.62 -5.47
C GLY A 35 -13.42 2.30 -4.09
N GLY A 36 -12.56 3.29 -3.85
CA GLY A 36 -12.56 4.11 -2.62
C GLY A 36 -11.68 3.61 -1.47
N ALA A 37 -11.27 2.34 -1.49
CA ALA A 37 -10.40 1.78 -0.45
C ALA A 37 -9.02 2.47 -0.43
N LYS A 38 -8.48 2.74 0.77
CA LYS A 38 -7.10 3.18 1.00
C LYS A 38 -6.33 2.02 1.61
N VAL A 39 -5.40 1.43 0.86
CA VAL A 39 -4.69 0.21 1.27
C VAL A 39 -3.34 0.53 1.91
N ARG A 40 -3.12 0.03 3.13
CA ARG A 40 -1.81 -0.08 3.78
C ARG A 40 -1.30 -1.51 3.59
N LEU A 41 -0.12 -1.68 2.99
CA LEU A 41 0.48 -3.01 2.84
C LEU A 41 0.80 -3.60 4.21
N ARG A 42 0.30 -4.82 4.45
CA ARG A 42 0.45 -5.52 5.72
C ARG A 42 1.90 -5.92 5.99
N GLY A 43 2.31 -5.82 7.25
CA GLY A 43 3.49 -6.50 7.77
C GLY A 43 4.83 -5.97 7.24
N ILE A 44 4.81 -4.83 6.56
CA ILE A 44 6.02 -4.12 6.12
C ILE A 44 6.02 -2.68 6.64
N ALA A 45 7.22 -2.14 6.82
CA ALA A 45 7.47 -0.73 7.12
C ALA A 45 8.46 -0.16 6.10
N ALA A 46 8.04 0.88 5.40
CA ALA A 46 8.88 1.80 4.65
C ALA A 46 9.16 3.05 5.50
N ARG A 47 10.15 3.86 5.11
CA ARG A 47 10.24 5.24 5.64
C ARG A 47 9.02 6.04 5.18
N GLU A 48 8.63 7.01 6.00
CA GLU A 48 7.66 8.04 5.60
C GLU A 48 8.24 8.87 4.45
N ILE A 49 7.40 9.56 3.67
CA ILE A 49 7.85 10.30 2.48
C ILE A 49 8.95 11.32 2.77
N ASP A 50 8.91 11.95 3.95
CA ASP A 50 9.87 12.95 4.42
C ASP A 50 11.21 12.34 4.87
N GLY A 51 11.34 11.01 4.77
CA GLY A 51 12.54 10.27 5.13
C GLY A 51 12.63 9.98 6.63
N THR A 52 11.65 10.33 7.45
CA THR A 52 11.65 10.00 8.87
C THR A 52 11.23 8.56 9.11
N CYS A 53 11.57 8.06 10.30
CA CYS A 53 11.09 6.79 10.82
C CYS A 53 10.31 7.07 12.09
N ARG A 54 9.10 6.51 12.20
CA ARG A 54 8.32 6.66 13.42
C ARG A 54 8.89 5.78 14.55
N PRO A 55 8.74 6.20 15.83
CA PRO A 55 9.18 5.40 16.95
C PRO A 55 8.61 3.98 16.91
N ARG A 56 9.44 2.98 17.24
CA ARG A 56 9.09 1.54 17.31
C ARG A 56 8.68 0.92 15.97
N GLN A 57 8.96 1.58 14.85
CA GLN A 57 8.85 1.01 13.51
C GLN A 57 10.23 0.57 12.99
N PRO A 58 10.32 -0.50 12.21
CA PRO A 58 11.52 -0.79 11.44
C PRO A 58 11.90 0.43 10.59
N CYS A 59 13.19 0.71 10.50
CA CYS A 59 13.71 1.87 9.80
C CYS A 59 14.63 1.42 8.66
N PRO A 60 14.10 1.22 7.44
CA PRO A 60 14.91 0.83 6.28
C PRO A 60 15.99 1.87 5.97
N ARG A 61 17.07 1.43 5.31
CA ARG A 61 18.10 2.35 4.79
C ARG A 61 17.61 3.16 3.59
N ALA A 62 16.75 2.58 2.76
CA ALA A 62 16.17 3.28 1.60
C ALA A 62 15.29 4.46 2.04
N SER A 63 15.24 5.52 1.22
CA SER A 63 14.35 6.67 1.45
C SER A 63 12.89 6.31 1.23
N GLY A 64 11.97 7.10 1.83
CA GLY A 64 10.53 6.94 1.60
C GLY A 64 10.16 7.09 0.12
N VAL A 65 10.78 8.08 -0.56
CA VAL A 65 10.65 8.28 -2.02
C VAL A 65 11.08 7.04 -2.80
N SER A 66 12.25 6.45 -2.50
CA SER A 66 12.71 5.24 -3.20
C SER A 66 11.75 4.07 -3.01
N ALA A 67 11.15 3.94 -1.82
CA ALA A 67 10.19 2.90 -1.54
C ALA A 67 8.87 3.14 -2.29
N ARG A 68 8.34 4.37 -2.29
CA ARG A 68 7.17 4.77 -3.08
C ARG A 68 7.39 4.48 -4.57
N ASP A 69 8.52 4.92 -5.12
CA ASP A 69 8.78 4.82 -6.55
C ASP A 69 8.93 3.36 -7.00
N ARG A 70 9.45 2.46 -6.15
CA ARG A 70 9.42 1.02 -6.43
C ARG A 70 7.97 0.50 -6.51
N LEU A 71 7.11 0.91 -5.58
CA LEU A 71 5.70 0.52 -5.60
C LEU A 71 4.99 1.07 -6.85
N VAL A 72 5.23 2.33 -7.21
CA VAL A 72 4.73 2.95 -8.44
C VAL A 72 5.15 2.17 -9.69
N ARG A 73 6.40 1.71 -9.78
CA ARG A 73 6.87 0.88 -10.91
C ARG A 73 6.13 -0.45 -11.02
N LEU A 74 5.85 -1.10 -9.89
CA LEU A 74 5.04 -2.33 -9.88
C LEU A 74 3.60 -2.09 -10.34
N LEU A 75 3.09 -0.86 -10.17
CA LEU A 75 1.72 -0.46 -10.48
C LEU A 75 1.62 0.31 -11.82
N GLY A 76 2.47 0.00 -12.80
CA GLY A 76 2.35 0.55 -14.15
C GLY A 76 3.05 1.89 -14.39
N GLY A 77 3.85 2.38 -13.42
CA GLY A 77 4.64 3.59 -13.54
C GLY A 77 3.88 4.88 -13.22
N ALA A 78 4.64 5.97 -13.06
CA ALA A 78 4.08 7.28 -12.73
C ALA A 78 3.35 7.89 -13.94
N ARG A 79 2.17 8.46 -13.69
CA ARG A 79 1.33 9.14 -14.69
C ARG A 79 1.13 10.64 -14.39
N GLY A 80 1.77 11.11 -13.34
CA GLY A 80 1.65 12.48 -12.84
C GLY A 80 1.68 12.50 -11.33
N VAL A 81 1.45 13.68 -10.77
CA VAL A 81 1.40 13.91 -9.32
C VAL A 81 0.17 14.75 -9.02
N THR A 82 -0.57 14.39 -7.98
CA THR A 82 -1.71 15.16 -7.51
C THR A 82 -1.23 16.42 -6.79
N ARG A 83 -2.13 17.39 -6.57
CA ARG A 83 -1.81 18.62 -5.83
C ARG A 83 -1.30 18.34 -4.40
N ASP A 84 -1.79 17.30 -3.76
CA ASP A 84 -1.39 16.84 -2.43
C ASP A 84 -0.17 15.91 -2.44
N GLY A 85 0.48 15.72 -3.60
CA GLY A 85 1.77 15.04 -3.72
C GLY A 85 1.71 13.52 -3.90
N HIS A 86 0.52 12.93 -4.04
CA HIS A 86 0.41 11.52 -4.40
C HIS A 86 0.85 11.29 -5.85
N VAL A 87 1.50 10.17 -6.13
CA VAL A 87 1.83 9.77 -7.50
C VAL A 87 0.63 9.09 -8.13
N LEU A 88 0.19 9.58 -9.29
CA LEU A 88 -0.85 8.94 -10.10
C LEU A 88 -0.29 7.68 -10.77
N VAL A 89 -1.07 6.60 -10.74
CA VAL A 89 -0.72 5.32 -11.36
C VAL A 89 -1.90 4.76 -12.14
N GLU A 90 -1.60 3.95 -13.14
CA GLU A 90 -2.58 3.14 -13.85
C GLU A 90 -2.06 1.70 -13.90
N GLY A 91 -2.29 0.99 -12.80
CA GLY A 91 -1.83 -0.37 -12.60
C GLY A 91 -2.93 -1.41 -12.83
N PRO A 92 -2.57 -2.71 -12.89
CA PRO A 92 -3.53 -3.78 -13.02
C PRO A 92 -4.41 -3.91 -11.77
N ASP A 93 -5.53 -4.61 -11.92
CA ASP A 93 -6.39 -4.99 -10.80
C ASP A 93 -5.64 -5.92 -9.83
N LEU A 94 -5.46 -5.43 -8.61
CA LEU A 94 -4.82 -6.18 -7.53
C LEU A 94 -5.84 -7.07 -6.84
N ARG A 95 -5.44 -8.31 -6.54
CA ARG A 95 -6.19 -9.19 -5.62
C ARG A 95 -5.70 -8.96 -4.19
N CYS A 96 -6.55 -8.39 -3.35
CA CYS A 96 -6.20 -8.03 -1.98
C CYS A 96 -7.00 -8.85 -0.96
N ARG A 97 -6.35 -9.24 0.13
CA ARG A 97 -6.98 -9.82 1.32
C ARG A 97 -6.88 -8.84 2.49
N SER A 98 -8.02 -8.44 3.04
CA SER A 98 -8.12 -7.55 4.19
C SER A 98 -7.73 -8.24 5.51
N PHE A 99 -7.09 -7.48 6.38
CA PHE A 99 -6.78 -7.82 7.77
C PHE A 99 -7.42 -6.82 8.74
N GLY A 100 -8.45 -6.09 8.28
CA GLY A 100 -9.14 -5.05 9.03
C GLY A 100 -8.64 -3.65 8.68
N ALA A 101 -9.19 -2.67 9.37
CA ALA A 101 -8.79 -1.27 9.26
C ALA A 101 -7.77 -0.89 10.35
N ASP A 102 -6.90 0.06 10.03
CA ASP A 102 -6.10 0.75 11.04
C ASP A 102 -6.80 2.02 11.55
N ASP A 103 -6.17 2.68 12.53
CA ASP A 103 -6.69 3.90 13.19
C ASP A 103 -6.86 5.09 12.23
N TYR A 104 -6.34 5.00 10.99
CA TYR A 104 -6.47 6.01 9.94
C TYR A 104 -7.51 5.64 8.88
N LEU A 105 -8.38 4.66 9.18
CA LEU A 105 -9.41 4.14 8.27
C LEU A 105 -8.82 3.60 6.96
N ARG A 106 -7.60 3.06 7.00
CA ARG A 106 -6.98 2.37 5.86
C ARG A 106 -7.17 0.87 6.03
N VAL A 107 -7.48 0.19 4.93
CA VAL A 107 -7.54 -1.28 4.90
C VAL A 107 -6.11 -1.81 4.95
N VAL A 108 -5.76 -2.52 6.02
CA VAL A 108 -4.49 -3.24 6.11
C VAL A 108 -4.63 -4.52 5.29
N ALA A 109 -3.88 -4.64 4.20
CA ALA A 109 -4.07 -5.75 3.26
C ALA A 109 -2.77 -6.37 2.75
N ALA A 110 -2.86 -7.66 2.39
CA ALA A 110 -1.88 -8.29 1.50
C ALA A 110 -2.45 -8.27 0.09
N CYS A 111 -1.75 -7.62 -0.84
CA CYS A 111 -2.20 -7.43 -2.23
C CYS A 111 -1.23 -8.10 -3.21
N ARG A 112 -1.79 -8.76 -4.22
CA ARG A 112 -1.04 -9.45 -5.27
C ARG A 112 -1.37 -8.88 -6.64
N LEU A 113 -0.32 -8.79 -7.46
CA LEU A 113 -0.42 -8.54 -8.91
C LEU A 113 -1.11 -9.74 -9.59
N PRO A 114 -1.63 -9.57 -10.83
CA PRO A 114 -2.24 -10.67 -11.58
C PRO A 114 -1.32 -11.89 -11.75
N ASP A 115 -0.02 -11.64 -11.92
CA ASP A 115 1.06 -12.64 -12.03
C ASP A 115 1.39 -13.37 -10.71
N GLY A 116 0.70 -13.04 -9.62
CA GLY A 116 0.82 -13.71 -8.33
C GLY A 116 1.85 -13.10 -7.38
N ARG A 117 2.68 -12.14 -7.82
CA ARG A 117 3.64 -11.44 -6.95
C ARG A 117 2.92 -10.62 -5.88
N GLU A 118 3.38 -10.70 -4.64
CA GLU A 118 2.83 -9.98 -3.49
C GLU A 118 3.58 -8.66 -3.27
N LEU A 119 2.87 -7.53 -3.25
CA LEU A 119 3.49 -6.20 -3.28
C LEU A 119 4.42 -5.94 -2.09
N GLY A 120 4.02 -6.32 -0.87
CA GLY A 120 4.87 -6.16 0.30
C GLY A 120 6.13 -7.04 0.23
N CYS A 121 6.01 -8.24 -0.32
CA CYS A 121 7.17 -9.07 -0.60
C CYS A 121 8.12 -8.42 -1.61
N GLU A 122 7.59 -7.84 -2.68
CA GLU A 122 8.41 -7.14 -3.66
C GLU A 122 9.16 -5.94 -3.07
N GLN A 123 8.52 -5.20 -2.15
CA GLN A 123 9.19 -4.12 -1.40
C GLN A 123 10.32 -4.63 -0.50
N VAL A 124 10.11 -5.76 0.19
CA VAL A 124 11.14 -6.39 1.04
C VAL A 124 12.30 -6.93 0.21
N ARG A 125 12.02 -7.62 -0.91
CA ARG A 125 13.05 -8.14 -1.83
C ARG A 125 13.89 -7.02 -2.42
N ALA A 126 13.27 -5.87 -2.69
CA ALA A 126 13.95 -4.67 -3.16
C ALA A 126 14.79 -3.97 -2.08
N ARG A 127 14.70 -4.40 -0.83
CA ARG A 127 15.31 -3.75 0.35
C ARG A 127 14.87 -2.29 0.55
N VAL A 128 13.68 -1.93 0.06
CA VAL A 128 13.09 -0.59 0.26
C VAL A 128 12.09 -0.54 1.42
N ALA A 129 11.66 -1.72 1.90
CA ALA A 129 10.88 -1.88 3.12
C ALA A 129 11.44 -3.03 3.95
N LEU A 130 11.16 -3.01 5.25
CA LEU A 130 11.51 -4.09 6.18
C LEU A 130 10.25 -4.80 6.66
N ARG A 131 10.39 -6.09 6.97
CA ARG A 131 9.33 -6.84 7.66
C ARG A 131 9.10 -6.27 9.04
N TRP A 132 7.84 -6.03 9.39
CA TRP A 132 7.46 -5.57 10.71
C TRP A 132 6.79 -6.69 11.49
N ALA A 133 7.55 -7.32 12.40
CA ALA A 133 7.10 -8.48 13.17
C ALA A 133 5.77 -8.24 13.89
N ARG A 134 5.61 -7.07 14.52
CA ARG A 134 4.39 -6.66 15.25
C ARG A 134 3.11 -6.78 14.43
N TYR A 135 3.17 -6.50 13.12
CA TYR A 135 1.99 -6.48 12.23
C TYR A 135 2.00 -7.63 11.22
N GLY A 136 2.57 -8.78 11.59
CA GLY A 136 2.51 -10.00 10.80
C GLY A 136 3.61 -10.12 9.75
N GLY A 137 4.72 -9.39 9.89
CA GLY A 137 5.85 -9.42 8.95
C GLY A 137 6.48 -10.80 8.72
N ALA A 138 6.27 -11.78 9.62
CA ALA A 138 6.67 -13.17 9.40
C ALA A 138 5.94 -13.86 8.23
N LYS A 139 4.76 -13.35 7.84
CA LYS A 139 3.93 -13.90 6.75
C LYS A 139 4.15 -13.23 5.39
N VAL A 140 4.92 -12.13 5.33
CA VAL A 140 5.29 -11.50 4.04
C VAL A 140 6.14 -12.47 3.21
N CYS A 141 6.01 -12.51 1.89
CA CYS A 141 6.70 -13.52 1.03
C CYS A 141 6.47 -15.00 1.41
N ARG A 142 5.34 -15.36 2.01
CA ARG A 142 4.97 -16.77 2.24
C ARG A 142 3.70 -17.13 1.50
#